data_AF-A0AAE9A4Y9-F1
#
_entry.id   AF-A0AAE9A4Y9-F1
#
_cell.length_a   1.000
_cell.length_b   1.000
_cell.length_c   1.000
_cell.angle_alpha   90.00
_cell.angle_beta   90.00
_cell.angle_gamma   90.00
#
_symmetry.space_group_name_H-M   'P 1'
#
loop_
_entity.id
_entity.type
_entity.pdbx_description
1 polymer ?
#
loop_
_entity_poly.entity_id
_entity_poly.type
_entity_poly.pdbx_seq_one_letter_code
_entity_poly.pdbx_strand_id
1 'polypeptide(L)'
;MPEALPLDIEKCEKLLELADRFLLPVAKRHVALFVAQSDMDKEKKLILADKFDAEFLVEHALSRYRDKDDYMPMLAVGEDFSPKTKARILYNFFSHFRKDLL
;
A
#
# COMPACT_ATOMS: atom_id res chain seq x y z
N MET A 1 22.43 19.95 4.63
CA MET A 1 21.80 18.61 4.44
C MET A 1 21.34 18.55 3.00
N PRO A 2 21.60 17.47 2.24
CA PRO A 2 21.02 17.36 0.91
C PRO A 2 19.50 17.43 1.05
N GLU A 3 18.89 18.30 0.26
CA GLU A 3 17.45 18.50 0.22
C GLU A 3 16.81 17.17 -0.16
N ALA A 4 15.94 16.63 0.70
CA ALA A 4 15.26 15.38 0.42
C ALA A 4 14.45 15.57 -0.87
N LEU A 5 14.77 14.80 -1.92
CA LEU A 5 14.01 14.83 -3.17
C LEU A 5 12.52 14.65 -2.82
N PRO A 6 11.65 15.61 -3.14
CA PRO A 6 10.22 15.39 -3.02
C PRO A 6 9.85 14.32 -4.05
N LEU A 7 9.78 13.08 -3.57
CA LEU A 7 9.41 11.92 -4.35
C LEU A 7 7.89 11.85 -4.36
N ASP A 8 7.33 12.42 -5.42
CA ASP A 8 5.95 12.18 -5.83
C ASP A 8 5.70 10.67 -6.07
N ILE A 9 4.43 10.29 -6.12
CA ILE A 9 3.99 8.92 -6.39
C ILE A 9 4.59 8.40 -7.69
N GLU A 10 4.64 9.24 -8.72
CA GLU A 10 5.10 8.88 -10.06
C GLU A 10 6.55 8.42 -10.06
N LYS A 11 7.43 9.08 -9.29
CA LYS A 11 8.82 8.66 -9.12
C LYS A 11 8.93 7.35 -8.34
N CYS A 12 8.17 7.18 -7.26
CA CYS A 12 8.18 5.92 -6.49
C CYS A 12 7.70 4.74 -7.34
N GLU A 13 6.61 4.94 -8.08
CA GLU A 13 6.06 3.98 -9.03
C GLU A 13 7.09 3.64 -10.12
N LYS A 14 7.77 4.65 -10.67
CA LYS A 14 8.78 4.41 -11.70
C LYS A 14 9.99 3.62 -11.18
N LEU A 15 10.42 3.90 -9.96
CA LEU A 15 11.51 3.15 -9.33
C LEU A 15 11.10 1.70 -9.03
N LEU A 16 9.86 1.46 -8.59
CA LEU A 16 9.33 0.11 -8.40
C LEU A 16 9.23 -0.64 -9.73
N GLU A 17 8.75 0.01 -10.80
CA GLU A 17 8.69 -0.54 -12.16
C GLU A 17 10.07 -0.96 -12.66
N LEU A 18 11.08 -0.10 -12.51
CA LEU A 18 12.46 -0.41 -12.90
C LEU A 18 13.03 -1.54 -12.06
N ALA A 19 12.84 -1.51 -10.74
CA ALA A 19 13.34 -2.55 -9.85
C ALA A 19 12.73 -3.92 -10.18
N ASP A 20 11.44 -3.97 -10.51
CA ASP A 20 10.77 -5.21 -10.90
C ASP A 20 11.24 -5.70 -12.28
N ARG A 21 11.30 -4.80 -13.27
CA ARG A 21 11.77 -5.09 -14.63
C ARG A 21 13.20 -5.63 -14.68
N PHE A 22 14.08 -5.12 -13.82
CA PHE A 22 15.48 -5.54 -13.75
C PHE A 22 15.75 -6.62 -12.69
N LEU A 23 14.71 -7.18 -12.06
CA LEU A 23 14.82 -8.21 -11.01
C LEU A 23 15.76 -7.78 -9.88
N LEU A 24 15.57 -6.56 -9.37
CA LEU A 24 16.36 -5.95 -8.29
C LEU A 24 15.54 -5.98 -6.97
N PRO A 25 15.43 -7.14 -6.29
CA PRO A 25 14.57 -7.28 -5.11
C PRO A 25 14.98 -6.35 -3.96
N VAL A 26 16.28 -6.09 -3.81
CA VAL A 26 16.80 -5.17 -2.78
C VAL A 26 16.36 -3.73 -3.06
N ALA A 27 16.48 -3.27 -4.30
CA ALA A 27 16.01 -1.94 -4.69
C ALA A 27 14.49 -1.81 -4.48
N LYS A 28 13.72 -2.80 -4.93
CA LYS A 28 12.26 -2.88 -4.73
C LYS A 28 11.90 -2.77 -3.25
N ARG A 29 12.60 -3.51 -2.39
CA ARG A 29 12.41 -3.47 -0.93
C ARG A 29 12.71 -2.10 -0.35
N HIS A 30 13.80 -1.46 -0.74
CA HIS A 30 14.15 -0.12 -0.26
C HIS A 30 13.13 0.93 -0.67
N VAL A 31 12.66 0.89 -1.92
CA VAL A 31 11.62 1.83 -2.39
C VAL A 31 10.32 1.59 -1.65
N ALA A 32 9.90 0.33 -1.44
CA ALA A 32 8.71 0.02 -0.65
C ALA A 32 8.80 0.51 0.81
N LEU A 33 9.97 0.40 1.45
CA LEU A 33 10.21 0.94 2.80
C LEU A 33 10.14 2.47 2.82
N PHE A 34 10.71 3.12 1.81
CA PHE A 34 10.63 4.57 1.68
C PHE A 34 9.17 5.04 1.48
N VAL A 35 8.41 4.36 0.62
CA VAL A 35 6.97 4.62 0.44
C VAL A 35 6.21 4.41 1.75
N ALA A 36 6.52 3.39 2.54
CA ALA A 36 5.88 3.18 3.85
C ALA A 36 6.07 4.40 4.78
N GLN A 37 7.27 4.97 4.81
CA GLN A 37 7.66 6.09 5.67
C GLN A 37 7.21 7.47 5.18
N SER A 38 6.78 7.61 3.92
CA SER A 38 6.37 8.89 3.35
C SER A 38 5.02 9.39 3.88
N ASP A 39 4.70 10.65 3.62
CA ASP A 39 3.38 11.24 3.92
C ASP A 39 2.30 10.88 2.89
N MET A 40 2.57 9.92 2.01
CA MET A 40 1.61 9.44 1.02
C MET A 40 0.35 8.88 1.69
N ASP A 41 -0.82 9.13 1.08
CA ASP A 41 -2.09 8.60 1.57
C ASP A 41 -2.06 7.06 1.61
N LYS A 42 -2.70 6.49 2.62
CA LYS A 42 -2.71 5.03 2.87
C LYS A 42 -3.29 4.24 1.69
N GLU A 43 -4.27 4.81 0.99
CA GLU A 43 -4.89 4.24 -0.21
C GLU A 43 -3.89 4.15 -1.36
N LYS A 44 -3.13 5.22 -1.61
CA LYS A 44 -2.07 5.25 -2.64
C LYS A 44 -0.95 4.27 -2.30
N LYS A 45 -0.58 4.14 -1.03
CA LYS A 45 0.37 3.12 -0.58
C LYS A 45 -0.15 1.71 -0.89
N LEU A 46 -1.44 1.46 -0.64
CA LEU A 46 -2.07 0.16 -0.90
C LEU A 46 -2.12 -0.16 -2.40
N ILE A 47 -2.40 0.84 -3.26
CA ILE A 47 -2.35 0.72 -4.73
C ILE A 47 -0.95 0.33 -5.21
N LEU A 48 0.09 1.03 -4.76
CA LEU A 48 1.47 0.67 -5.11
C LEU A 48 1.85 -0.70 -4.55
N ALA A 49 1.40 -1.04 -3.35
CA ALA A 49 1.69 -2.32 -2.73
C ALA A 49 1.11 -3.49 -3.52
N ASP A 50 -0.14 -3.38 -3.95
CA ASP A 50 -0.80 -4.40 -4.76
C ASP A 50 -0.16 -4.53 -6.14
N LYS A 51 0.03 -3.39 -6.83
CA LYS A 51 0.60 -3.34 -8.19
C LYS A 51 1.96 -4.02 -8.29
N PHE A 52 2.79 -3.90 -7.26
CA PHE A 52 4.13 -4.44 -7.24
C PHE A 52 4.30 -5.65 -6.30
N ASP A 53 3.21 -6.30 -5.85
CA ASP A 53 3.24 -7.44 -4.91
C ASP A 53 4.19 -7.20 -3.70
N ALA A 54 4.14 -6.01 -3.13
CA ALA A 54 4.95 -5.61 -1.98
C ALA A 54 4.17 -5.87 -0.68
N GLU A 55 4.14 -7.13 -0.26
CA GLU A 55 3.30 -7.60 0.87
C GLU A 55 3.50 -6.83 2.17
N PHE A 56 4.74 -6.51 2.52
CA PHE A 56 5.03 -5.64 3.68
C PHE A 56 4.37 -4.27 3.58
N LEU A 57 4.30 -3.69 2.38
CA LEU A 57 3.67 -2.38 2.19
C LEU A 57 2.15 -2.49 2.31
N VAL A 58 1.55 -3.61 1.90
CA VAL A 58 0.12 -3.91 2.16
C VAL A 58 -0.14 -3.91 3.66
N GLU A 59 0.65 -4.66 4.43
CA GLU A 59 0.48 -4.75 5.89
C GLU A 59 0.69 -3.39 6.56
N HIS A 60 1.73 -2.66 6.15
CA HIS A 60 1.98 -1.33 6.66
C HIS A 60 0.84 -0.35 6.33
N ALA A 61 0.34 -0.33 5.09
CA ALA A 61 -0.77 0.52 4.69
C ALA A 61 -2.03 0.20 5.50
N LEU A 62 -2.40 -1.08 5.62
CA LEU A 62 -3.56 -1.53 6.39
C LEU A 62 -3.43 -1.28 7.90
N SER A 63 -2.23 -1.23 8.46
CA SER A 63 -2.03 -0.84 9.88
C SER A 63 -2.47 0.60 10.20
N ARG A 64 -2.67 1.42 9.15
CA ARG A 64 -3.12 2.81 9.26
C ARG A 64 -4.63 2.95 9.13
N TYR A 65 -5.36 1.87 8.86
CA TYR A 65 -6.81 1.83 8.82
C TYR A 65 -7.32 1.60 10.24
N ARG A 66 -7.99 2.60 10.80
CA ARG A 66 -8.42 2.64 12.21
C ARG A 66 -9.92 2.72 12.36
N ASP A 67 -10.59 3.34 11.39
CA ASP A 67 -12.02 3.62 11.40
C ASP A 67 -12.71 2.97 10.20
N LYS A 68 -14.02 2.69 10.31
CA LYS A 68 -14.79 2.09 9.20
C LYS A 68 -14.74 2.96 7.93
N ASP A 69 -14.70 4.28 8.11
CA ASP A 69 -14.63 5.25 7.02
C ASP A 69 -13.35 5.12 6.19
N ASP A 70 -12.27 4.59 6.76
CA ASP A 70 -11.02 4.34 6.03
C ASP A 70 -11.20 3.30 4.91
N TYR A 71 -12.20 2.44 5.02
CA TYR A 71 -12.49 1.40 4.04
C TYR A 71 -13.52 1.84 2.99
N MET A 72 -14.19 2.98 3.18
CA MET A 72 -15.16 3.50 2.21
C MET A 72 -14.58 3.71 0.80
N PRO A 73 -13.32 4.19 0.64
CA PRO A 73 -12.69 4.29 -0.68
C PRO A 73 -12.59 2.95 -1.42
N MET A 74 -12.60 1.82 -0.70
CA MET A 74 -12.52 0.48 -1.31
C MET A 74 -13.73 0.18 -2.21
N LEU A 75 -14.85 0.88 -2.07
CA LEU A 75 -15.97 0.78 -3.02
C LEU A 75 -15.61 1.31 -4.41
N ALA A 76 -14.71 2.29 -4.50
CA ALA A 76 -14.30 2.90 -5.74
C ALA A 76 -13.01 2.28 -6.31
N VAL A 77 -12.01 2.04 -5.46
CA VAL A 77 -10.68 1.54 -5.91
C VAL A 77 -10.50 0.03 -5.70
N GLY A 78 -11.41 -0.61 -4.97
CA GLY A 78 -11.25 -2.00 -4.57
C GLY A 78 -11.44 -3.01 -5.70
N GLU A 79 -12.13 -2.65 -6.78
CA GLU A 79 -12.35 -3.55 -7.92
C GLU A 79 -11.06 -3.93 -8.63
N ASP A 80 -10.10 -3.01 -8.72
CA ASP A 80 -8.84 -3.20 -9.43
C ASP A 80 -7.80 -4.00 -8.62
N PHE A 81 -8.02 -4.18 -7.31
CA PHE A 81 -7.09 -4.94 -6.48
C PHE A 81 -7.07 -6.43 -6.83
N SER A 82 -5.89 -7.01 -6.69
CA SER A 82 -5.72 -8.47 -6.76
C SER A 82 -6.60 -9.18 -5.71
N PRO A 83 -7.02 -10.44 -5.96
CA PRO A 83 -7.74 -11.24 -4.97
C PRO A 83 -6.99 -11.36 -3.64
N LYS A 84 -5.66 -11.43 -3.67
CA LYS A 84 -4.78 -11.47 -2.48
C LYS A 84 -4.98 -10.23 -1.62
N THR A 85 -4.94 -9.04 -2.22
CA THR A 85 -5.10 -7.77 -1.50
C THR A 85 -6.54 -7.58 -1.02
N LYS A 86 -7.54 -7.92 -1.82
CA LYS A 86 -8.96 -7.93 -1.41
C LYS A 86 -9.18 -8.78 -0.15
N ALA A 87 -8.64 -10.00 -0.13
CA ALA A 87 -8.72 -10.87 1.04
C ALA A 87 -8.03 -10.26 2.27
N ARG A 88 -6.88 -9.59 2.08
CA ARG A 88 -6.15 -8.94 3.17
C ARG A 88 -6.91 -7.75 3.75
N ILE A 89 -7.52 -6.92 2.90
CA ILE A 89 -8.39 -5.80 3.31
C ILE A 89 -9.57 -6.34 4.12
N LEU A 90 -10.27 -7.35 3.60
CA LEU A 90 -11.44 -7.94 4.27
C LEU A 90 -11.07 -8.54 5.63
N TYR A 91 -9.98 -9.30 5.69
CA TYR A 91 -9.46 -9.86 6.94
C TYR A 91 -9.15 -8.77 7.96
N ASN A 92 -8.45 -7.72 7.52
CA ASN A 92 -8.09 -6.59 8.38
C ASN A 92 -9.33 -5.81 8.89
N PHE A 93 -10.35 -5.62 8.05
CA PHE A 93 -11.62 -5.01 8.48
C PHE A 93 -12.30 -5.85 9.57
N PHE A 94 -12.46 -7.16 9.33
CA PHE A 94 -13.09 -8.03 10.32
C PHE A 94 -12.29 -8.16 11.61
N SER A 95 -10.95 -8.14 11.56
CA SER A 95 -10.14 -8.21 12.77
C SER A 95 -10.36 -7.00 13.69
N HIS A 96 -10.70 -5.83 13.13
CA HIS A 96 -10.98 -4.62 13.89
C HIS A 96 -12.45 -4.51 14.31
N PHE A 97 -13.40 -4.76 13.40
CA PHE A 97 -14.80 -4.38 13.60
C PHE A 97 -15.78 -5.54 13.75
N ARG A 98 -15.32 -6.80 13.84
CA ARG A 98 -16.22 -7.96 13.97
C ARG A 98 -17.25 -7.82 15.10
N LYS A 99 -16.88 -7.20 16.22
CA LYS A 99 -17.78 -7.03 17.38
C LYS A 99 -18.92 -6.04 17.11
N ASP A 100 -18.73 -5.11 16.18
CA ASP A 100 -19.72 -4.06 15.86
C ASP A 100 -20.72 -4.52 14.79
N LEU A 101 -20.57 -5.75 14.27
CA LEU A 101 -21.38 -6.34 13.21
C LEU A 101 -22.33 -7.42 13.73
N LEU A 102 -22.24 -7.74 15.03
CA LEU A 102 -23.05 -8.74 15.75
C LEU A 102 -23.91 -8.03 16.79
#